data_AF-A0A6A3MS34-F1
#
_entry.id   AF-A0A6A3MS34-F1
#
_cell.length_a   1.000
_cell.length_b   1.000
_cell.length_c   1.000
_cell.angle_alpha   90.00
_cell.angle_beta   90.00
_cell.angle_gamma   90.00
#
_symmetry.space_group_name_H-M   'P 1'
#
loop_
_entity.id
_entity.type
_entity.pdbx_description
1 polymer ?
#
loop_
_entity_poly.entity_id
_entity_poly.type
_entity_poly.pdbx_seq_one_letter_code
_entity_poly.pdbx_strand_id
1 'polypeptide(L)'
;MWESPTSSVSTMKTRFQRATLGSGVESNTIVPKYCAYSKEKSATCNKLKLGNYEGNGIIYERDEYWNKAAKIPKQVSVLVMSSELDPLAPYSYAKALLETLDGAKKELINFKSTIGAHLLDSITTEPMCGMALLASFVQGGGDLTQLNRTCLDDEVALNWTTPNDFRGFFFGTDDVYDETYIPA
;
A
#
# COMPACT_ATOMS: atom_id res chain seq x y z
N MET A 1 9.74 5.48 -2.07
CA MET A 1 10.77 5.91 -3.04
C MET A 1 10.06 6.33 -4.32
N TRP A 2 10.36 7.50 -4.89
CA TRP A 2 9.63 8.03 -6.06
C TRP A 2 10.14 7.41 -7.37
N GLU A 3 9.25 7.23 -8.37
CA GLU A 3 9.62 6.75 -9.70
C GLU A 3 10.56 7.74 -10.38
N SER A 4 11.77 7.31 -10.75
CA SER A 4 12.78 8.18 -11.35
C SER A 4 13.42 7.52 -12.59
N PRO A 5 13.30 8.10 -13.79
CA PRO A 5 12.79 9.46 -14.06
C PRO A 5 11.28 9.59 -13.82
N THR A 6 10.84 10.76 -13.35
CA THR A 6 9.42 10.97 -13.03
C THR A 6 8.54 10.86 -14.28
N SER A 7 7.48 10.07 -14.15
CA SER A 7 6.38 10.02 -15.11
C SER A 7 5.73 11.40 -15.30
N SER A 8 5.09 11.60 -16.45
CA SER A 8 4.39 12.84 -16.76
C SER A 8 3.17 13.05 -15.85
N VAL A 9 2.77 14.31 -15.65
CA VAL A 9 1.57 14.67 -14.87
C VAL A 9 0.32 13.98 -15.40
N SER A 10 0.15 13.91 -16.74
CA SER A 10 -1.01 13.27 -17.36
C SER A 10 -0.98 11.75 -17.15
N THR A 11 0.18 11.10 -17.30
CA THR A 11 0.33 9.67 -17.02
C THR A 11 -0.04 9.35 -15.57
N MET A 12 0.47 10.14 -14.61
CA MET A 12 0.17 9.95 -13.19
C MET A 12 -1.31 10.13 -12.89
N LYS A 13 -1.95 11.15 -13.51
CA LYS A 13 -3.39 11.38 -13.39
C LYS A 13 -4.20 10.20 -13.94
N THR A 14 -3.85 9.71 -15.13
CA THR A 14 -4.52 8.56 -15.73
C THR A 14 -4.38 7.30 -14.88
N ARG A 15 -3.20 7.05 -14.28
CA ARG A 15 -3.00 5.92 -13.36
C ARG A 15 -3.89 6.06 -12.12
N PHE A 16 -3.93 7.25 -11.52
CA PHE A 16 -4.79 7.52 -10.36
C PHE A 16 -6.26 7.29 -10.68
N GLN A 17 -6.77 7.82 -11.80
CA GLN A 17 -8.17 7.68 -12.21
C GLN A 17 -8.57 6.25 -12.59
N ARG A 18 -7.60 5.38 -12.92
CA ARG A 18 -7.86 3.97 -13.25
C ARG A 18 -7.75 3.03 -12.05
N ALA A 19 -7.24 3.51 -10.92
CA ALA A 19 -7.15 2.69 -9.72
C ALA A 19 -8.56 2.46 -9.15
N THR A 20 -8.89 1.21 -8.84
CA THR A 20 -10.18 0.85 -8.22
C THR A 20 -10.33 1.45 -6.83
N LEU A 21 -9.23 1.49 -6.08
CA LEU A 21 -9.14 2.11 -4.76
C LEU A 21 -7.87 2.97 -4.75
N GLY A 22 -7.98 4.17 -4.19
CA GLY A 22 -6.87 5.09 -4.04
C GLY A 22 -6.92 5.71 -2.65
N SER A 23 -5.76 5.87 -2.03
CA SER A 23 -5.61 6.57 -0.77
C SER A 23 -4.47 7.58 -0.89
N GLY A 24 -4.66 8.76 -0.31
CA GLY A 24 -3.69 9.85 -0.33
C GLY A 24 -3.92 10.92 -1.41
N VAL A 25 -2.88 11.73 -1.61
CA VAL A 25 -2.90 12.89 -2.49
C VAL A 25 -2.71 12.44 -3.95
N GLU A 26 -3.52 12.97 -4.88
CA GLU A 26 -3.45 12.69 -6.32
C GLU A 26 -1.98 12.78 -6.81
N SER A 27 -1.38 11.66 -7.22
CA SER A 27 0.08 11.58 -7.44
C SER A 27 0.59 12.58 -8.50
N ASN A 28 -0.25 12.99 -9.44
CA ASN A 28 0.02 14.06 -10.40
C ASN A 28 0.22 15.45 -9.76
N THR A 29 -0.43 15.73 -8.62
CA THR A 29 -0.22 17.00 -7.87
C THR A 29 1.10 17.01 -7.10
N ILE A 30 1.71 15.84 -6.92
CA ILE A 30 3.01 15.68 -6.26
C ILE A 30 4.16 15.89 -7.25
N VAL A 31 3.97 15.62 -8.56
CA VAL A 31 5.02 15.78 -9.59
C VAL A 31 5.70 17.17 -9.55
N PRO A 32 4.98 18.31 -9.50
CA PRO A 32 5.62 19.62 -9.40
C PRO A 32 6.49 19.78 -8.15
N LYS A 33 6.00 19.29 -7.01
CA LYS A 33 6.73 19.33 -5.72
C LYS A 33 7.98 18.46 -5.79
N TYR A 34 7.85 17.24 -6.31
CA TYR A 34 8.99 16.35 -6.52
C TYR A 34 10.05 17.01 -7.42
N CYS A 35 9.65 17.59 -8.55
CA CYS A 35 10.60 18.26 -9.46
C CYS A 35 11.28 19.48 -8.83
N ALA A 36 10.56 20.25 -8.01
CA ALA A 36 11.16 21.34 -7.26
C ALA A 36 12.21 20.81 -6.27
N TYR A 37 11.80 19.94 -5.34
CA TYR A 37 12.66 19.49 -4.25
C TYR A 37 13.82 18.62 -4.71
N SER A 38 13.60 17.68 -5.64
CA SER A 38 14.64 16.75 -6.10
C SER A 38 15.63 17.37 -7.08
N LYS A 39 15.23 18.44 -7.78
CA LYS A 39 15.94 19.01 -8.94
C LYS A 39 16.29 17.94 -10.01
N GLU A 40 15.49 16.87 -10.12
CA GLU A 40 15.68 15.81 -11.12
C GLU A 40 15.66 16.39 -12.55
N LYS A 41 16.59 15.95 -13.41
CA LYS A 41 16.77 16.47 -14.77
C LYS A 41 15.97 15.73 -15.85
N SER A 42 14.87 15.09 -15.50
CA SER A 42 14.01 14.41 -16.48
C SER A 42 13.28 15.39 -17.39
N ALA A 43 12.83 14.93 -18.56
CA ALA A 43 12.08 15.76 -19.51
C ALA A 43 10.83 16.40 -18.86
N THR A 44 10.15 15.66 -17.98
CA THR A 44 9.00 16.16 -17.20
C THR A 44 9.40 17.32 -16.31
N CYS A 45 10.44 17.15 -15.47
CA CYS A 45 10.86 18.19 -14.54
C CYS A 45 11.47 19.41 -15.24
N ASN A 46 12.26 19.21 -16.31
CA ASN A 46 12.83 20.29 -17.10
C ASN A 46 11.75 21.17 -17.75
N LYS A 47 10.61 20.56 -18.15
CA LYS A 47 9.46 21.31 -18.70
C LYS A 47 8.81 22.21 -17.64
N LEU A 48 8.76 21.77 -16.38
CA LEU A 48 8.14 22.50 -15.29
C LEU A 48 9.02 23.66 -14.77
N LYS A 49 10.34 23.60 -14.97
CA LYS A 49 11.31 24.65 -14.58
C LYS A 49 11.25 25.05 -13.10
N LEU A 50 10.92 24.10 -12.23
CA LEU A 50 10.74 24.34 -10.78
C LEU A 50 12.02 24.15 -9.96
N GLY A 51 13.08 23.59 -10.54
CA GLY A 51 14.37 23.35 -9.88
C GLY A 51 15.37 24.51 -10.02
N ASN A 52 14.96 25.70 -10.45
CA ASN A 52 15.88 26.80 -10.79
C ASN A 52 16.21 27.74 -9.61
N TYR A 53 16.07 27.27 -8.37
CA TYR A 53 16.41 28.03 -7.17
C TYR A 53 17.80 27.65 -6.63
N GLU A 54 18.39 28.55 -5.85
CA GLU A 54 19.65 28.35 -5.13
C GLU A 54 19.48 27.27 -4.05
N GLY A 55 20.29 26.22 -4.10
CA GLY A 55 20.25 25.10 -3.16
C GLY A 55 20.37 23.72 -3.83
N ASN A 56 20.72 22.71 -3.03
CA ASN A 56 20.84 21.34 -3.49
C ASN A 56 19.46 20.65 -3.57
N GLY A 57 19.35 19.66 -4.45
CA GLY A 57 18.18 18.79 -4.50
C GLY A 57 18.11 17.89 -3.27
N ILE A 58 16.92 17.73 -2.70
CA ILE A 58 16.61 16.73 -1.67
C ILE A 58 16.25 15.44 -2.41
N ILE A 59 17.27 14.65 -2.74
CA ILE A 59 17.11 13.36 -3.40
C ILE A 59 18.04 12.36 -2.72
N TYR A 60 17.58 11.12 -2.60
CA TYR A 60 18.45 10.03 -2.21
C TYR A 60 19.43 9.75 -3.36
N GLU A 61 20.71 9.98 -3.11
CA GLU A 61 21.77 9.58 -4.04
C GLU A 61 21.76 8.08 -4.21
N ARG A 62 21.71 7.62 -5.46
CA ARG A 62 21.65 6.18 -5.76
C ARG A 62 23.02 5.58 -5.48
N ASP A 63 23.09 4.81 -4.41
CA ASP A 63 24.30 4.12 -3.98
C ASP A 63 24.31 2.66 -4.44
N GLU A 64 25.24 1.87 -3.91
CA GLU A 64 25.35 0.45 -4.19
C GLU A 64 24.18 -0.39 -3.70
N TYR A 65 23.29 0.14 -2.85
CA TYR A 65 22.10 -0.54 -2.34
C TYR A 65 20.83 -0.18 -3.13
N TRP A 66 20.88 0.87 -3.96
CA TRP A 66 19.77 1.25 -4.82
C TRP A 66 19.37 0.11 -5.76
N ASN A 67 18.07 -0.19 -5.77
CA ASN A 67 17.47 -1.21 -6.64
C ASN A 67 18.15 -2.60 -6.54
N LYS A 68 18.74 -2.91 -5.38
CA LYS A 68 19.25 -4.24 -5.06
C LYS A 68 18.33 -4.93 -4.08
N ALA A 69 18.05 -6.20 -4.38
CA ALA A 69 17.40 -7.09 -3.45
C ALA A 69 18.25 -7.25 -2.18
N ALA A 70 17.61 -7.19 -1.02
CA ALA A 70 18.25 -7.54 0.23
C ALA A 70 18.48 -9.06 0.28
N LYS A 71 19.70 -9.47 0.62
CA LYS A 71 20.00 -10.86 0.92
C LYS A 71 19.53 -11.19 2.33
N ILE A 72 18.83 -12.31 2.48
CA ILE A 72 18.37 -12.84 3.76
C ILE A 72 19.48 -13.75 4.31
N PRO A 73 20.15 -13.38 5.41
CA PRO A 73 21.08 -14.28 6.11
C PRO A 73 20.45 -15.65 6.41
N LYS A 74 21.26 -16.72 6.42
CA LYS A 74 20.76 -18.10 6.64
C LYS A 74 20.04 -18.28 7.97
N GLN A 75 20.42 -17.51 8.98
CA GLN A 75 19.87 -17.56 10.34
C GLN A 75 18.64 -16.66 10.55
N VAL A 76 18.24 -15.85 9.57
CA VAL A 76 17.06 -14.99 9.69
C VAL A 76 15.97 -15.42 8.72
N SER A 77 14.76 -14.97 9.01
CA SER A 77 13.57 -15.17 8.20
C SER A 77 12.87 -13.83 8.00
N VAL A 78 12.02 -13.76 6.97
CA VAL A 78 11.23 -12.56 6.65
C VAL A 78 9.76 -12.94 6.59
N LEU A 79 8.96 -12.31 7.45
CA LEU A 79 7.51 -12.33 7.37
C LEU A 79 7.04 -11.05 6.67
N VAL A 80 6.42 -11.20 5.51
CA VAL A 80 5.70 -10.11 4.82
C VAL A 80 4.22 -10.31 5.09
N MET A 81 3.51 -9.23 5.42
CA MET A 81 2.06 -9.23 5.60
C MET A 81 1.47 -8.14 4.73
N SER A 82 0.41 -8.45 3.99
CA SER A 82 -0.23 -7.50 3.08
C SER A 82 -1.69 -7.88 2.88
N SER A 83 -2.51 -6.90 2.51
CA SER A 83 -3.90 -7.12 2.17
C SER A 83 -4.22 -6.77 0.72
N GLU A 84 -5.16 -7.52 0.12
CA GLU A 84 -5.62 -7.28 -1.25
C GLU A 84 -6.35 -5.95 -1.43
N LEU A 85 -6.95 -5.41 -0.35
CA LEU A 85 -7.67 -4.13 -0.40
C LEU A 85 -6.88 -2.97 0.16
N ASP A 86 -5.56 -3.11 0.39
CA ASP A 86 -4.71 -2.00 0.84
C ASP A 86 -4.44 -1.00 -0.30
N PRO A 87 -5.03 0.22 -0.26
CA PRO A 87 -4.82 1.22 -1.31
C PRO A 87 -3.49 1.97 -1.17
N LEU A 88 -2.82 1.88 -0.02
CA LEU A 88 -1.56 2.56 0.27
C LEU A 88 -0.36 1.70 -0.11
N ALA A 89 -0.42 0.40 0.19
CA ALA A 89 0.59 -0.59 -0.17
C ALA A 89 -0.05 -1.78 -0.91
N PRO A 90 -0.41 -1.60 -2.21
CA PRO A 90 -1.06 -2.63 -2.99
C PRO A 90 -0.37 -3.99 -2.90
N TYR A 91 -1.16 -5.06 -2.76
CA TYR A 91 -0.69 -6.44 -2.62
C TYR A 91 0.31 -6.89 -3.69
N SER A 92 0.19 -6.37 -4.92
CA SER A 92 1.16 -6.65 -6.00
C SER A 92 2.59 -6.24 -5.64
N TYR A 93 2.78 -5.14 -4.90
CA TYR A 93 4.09 -4.71 -4.45
C TYR A 93 4.63 -5.59 -3.32
N ALA A 94 3.78 -6.14 -2.45
CA ALA A 94 4.21 -7.11 -1.44
C ALA A 94 4.72 -8.42 -2.08
N LYS A 95 4.03 -8.89 -3.14
CA LYS A 95 4.52 -10.02 -3.95
C LYS A 95 5.86 -9.71 -4.61
N ALA A 96 5.99 -8.56 -5.28
CA ALA A 96 7.23 -8.15 -5.90
C ALA A 96 8.38 -8.00 -4.89
N LEU A 97 8.10 -7.45 -3.70
CA LEU A 97 9.06 -7.39 -2.60
C LEU A 97 9.49 -8.79 -2.17
N LEU A 98 8.54 -9.69 -1.90
CA LEU A 98 8.86 -11.06 -1.51
C LEU A 98 9.69 -11.76 -2.58
N GLU A 99 9.31 -11.67 -3.85
CA GLU A 99 10.02 -12.29 -4.98
C GLU A 99 11.47 -11.79 -5.10
N THR A 100 11.68 -10.48 -4.95
CA THR A 100 13.01 -9.88 -5.10
C THR A 100 13.98 -10.27 -4.00
N LEU A 101 13.55 -10.47 -2.74
CA LEU A 101 14.45 -10.83 -1.63
C LEU A 101 15.31 -12.07 -1.92
N ASP A 102 16.63 -11.99 -1.74
CA ASP A 102 17.54 -13.12 -2.00
C ASP A 102 17.63 -14.02 -0.76
N GLY A 103 16.81 -15.07 -0.73
CA GLY A 103 16.85 -16.11 0.28
C GLY A 103 15.56 -16.91 0.37
N ALA A 104 15.64 -18.10 0.96
CA ALA A 104 14.53 -19.06 1.00
C ALA A 104 13.60 -18.89 2.21
N LYS A 105 14.08 -18.34 3.33
CA LYS A 105 13.30 -18.20 4.57
C LYS A 105 12.44 -16.93 4.54
N LYS A 106 11.43 -16.93 3.67
CA LYS A 106 10.50 -15.81 3.52
C LYS A 106 9.10 -16.32 3.25
N GLU A 107 8.11 -15.65 3.82
CA GLU A 107 6.69 -15.99 3.64
C GLU A 107 5.87 -14.70 3.53
N LEU A 108 4.82 -14.73 2.71
CA LEU A 108 3.83 -13.66 2.59
C LEU A 108 2.50 -14.17 3.11
N ILE A 109 1.99 -13.56 4.17
CA ILE A 109 0.61 -13.73 4.61
C ILE A 109 -0.25 -12.70 3.90
N ASN A 110 -1.31 -13.18 3.26
CA ASN A 110 -2.26 -12.38 2.51
C ASN A 110 -3.59 -12.31 3.25
N PHE A 111 -4.04 -11.10 3.57
CA PHE A 111 -5.35 -10.81 4.13
C PHE A 111 -6.32 -10.42 3.00
N LYS A 112 -7.44 -11.12 2.84
CA LYS A 112 -8.29 -10.91 1.65
C LYS A 112 -9.12 -9.63 1.72
N SER A 113 -9.61 -9.28 2.91
CA SER A 113 -10.70 -8.31 3.06
C SER A 113 -10.34 -7.12 3.95
N THR A 114 -9.05 -6.88 4.22
CA THR A 114 -8.60 -5.87 5.18
C THR A 114 -7.83 -4.73 4.51
N ILE A 115 -7.29 -3.79 5.30
CA ILE A 115 -6.37 -2.76 4.82
C ILE A 115 -5.08 -2.83 5.63
N GLY A 116 -3.93 -2.57 5.00
CA GLY A 116 -2.65 -2.61 5.68
C GLY A 116 -2.21 -4.00 6.11
N ALA A 117 -1.36 -4.03 7.14
CA ALA A 117 -0.93 -5.25 7.82
C ALA A 117 -1.92 -5.75 8.89
N HIS A 118 -3.08 -5.09 9.01
CA HIS A 118 -4.18 -5.45 9.93
C HIS A 118 -3.69 -5.76 11.36
N LEU A 119 -2.88 -4.85 11.91
CA LEU A 119 -2.27 -5.02 13.23
C LEU A 119 -3.26 -4.68 14.35
N LEU A 120 -3.78 -3.46 14.35
CA LEU A 120 -4.69 -2.96 15.37
C LEU A 120 -5.94 -2.41 14.69
N ASP A 121 -7.09 -2.56 15.34
CA ASP A 121 -8.31 -1.87 14.93
C ASP A 121 -8.12 -0.37 15.12
N SER A 122 -8.42 0.42 14.08
CA SER A 122 -8.19 1.87 14.11
C SER A 122 -9.11 2.63 15.06
N ILE A 123 -10.21 2.02 15.49
CA ILE A 123 -11.22 2.62 16.37
C ILE A 123 -11.05 2.09 17.80
N THR A 124 -11.03 0.77 17.97
CA THR A 124 -10.99 0.15 19.30
C THR A 124 -9.58 -0.06 19.82
N THR A 125 -8.56 0.03 18.97
CA THR A 125 -7.15 -0.29 19.27
C THR A 125 -6.91 -1.75 19.67
N GLU A 126 -7.91 -2.61 19.49
CA GLU A 126 -7.79 -4.03 19.81
C GLU A 126 -6.86 -4.75 18.83
N PRO A 127 -6.10 -5.76 19.29
CA PRO A 127 -5.25 -6.57 18.42
C PRO A 127 -6.07 -7.32 17.37
N MET A 128 -5.69 -7.15 16.12
CA MET A 128 -6.24 -7.88 14.98
C MET A 128 -5.31 -9.05 14.60
N CYS A 129 -5.71 -9.85 13.60
CA CYS A 129 -4.99 -11.07 13.22
C CYS A 129 -3.51 -10.82 12.86
N GLY A 130 -3.19 -9.66 12.26
CA GLY A 130 -1.79 -9.30 11.97
C GLY A 130 -0.93 -9.18 13.23
N MET A 131 -1.47 -8.70 14.36
CA MET A 131 -0.74 -8.68 15.63
C MET A 131 -0.57 -10.07 16.23
N ALA A 132 -1.58 -10.95 16.11
CA ALA A 132 -1.45 -12.34 16.56
C ALA A 132 -0.35 -13.09 15.78
N LEU A 133 -0.31 -12.90 14.45
CA LEU A 133 0.73 -13.43 13.58
C LEU A 133 2.11 -12.89 13.96
N LEU A 134 2.25 -11.57 14.10
CA LEU A 134 3.52 -10.94 14.51
C LEU A 134 3.98 -11.44 15.88
N ALA A 135 3.08 -11.55 16.85
CA ALA A 135 3.39 -12.06 18.18
C ALA A 135 3.88 -13.51 18.10
N SER A 136 3.20 -14.38 17.35
CA SER A 136 3.62 -15.77 17.18
C SER A 136 4.96 -15.90 16.44
N PHE A 137 5.21 -15.05 15.44
CA PHE A 137 6.49 -14.99 14.73
C PHE A 137 7.64 -14.66 15.67
N VAL A 138 7.47 -13.65 16.52
CA VAL A 138 8.48 -13.24 17.49
C VAL A 138 8.66 -14.29 18.58
N GLN A 139 7.58 -14.85 19.11
CA GLN A 139 7.63 -15.92 20.13
C GLN A 139 8.29 -17.19 19.59
N GLY A 140 8.08 -17.53 18.33
CA GLY A 140 8.74 -18.64 17.63
C GLY A 140 10.18 -18.33 17.19
N GLY A 141 10.77 -17.21 17.61
CA GLY A 141 12.15 -16.84 17.27
C GLY A 141 12.36 -16.56 15.77
N GLY A 142 11.31 -16.13 15.08
CA GLY A 142 11.29 -15.94 13.63
C GLY A 142 11.10 -17.25 12.84
N ASP A 143 10.81 -18.38 13.48
CA ASP A 143 10.54 -19.61 12.73
C ASP A 143 9.17 -19.54 12.05
N LEU A 144 9.16 -19.41 10.72
CA LEU A 144 7.95 -19.35 9.89
C LEU A 144 7.06 -20.59 10.02
N THR A 145 7.65 -21.74 10.40
CA THR A 145 6.88 -22.97 10.63
C THR A 145 6.06 -22.93 11.92
N GLN A 146 6.41 -22.04 12.85
CA GLN A 146 5.75 -21.87 14.15
C GLN A 146 4.70 -20.75 14.15
N LEU A 147 4.45 -20.11 13.01
CA LEU A 147 3.40 -19.10 12.88
C LEU A 147 2.04 -19.66 13.25
N ASN A 148 1.38 -19.03 14.22
CA ASN A 148 0.01 -19.34 14.57
C ASN A 148 -0.94 -18.67 13.58
N ARG A 149 -1.58 -19.47 12.73
CA ARG A 149 -2.43 -19.01 11.62
C ARG A 149 -3.93 -19.11 11.91
N THR A 150 -4.32 -19.49 13.13
CA THR A 150 -5.74 -19.75 13.45
C THR A 150 -6.65 -18.55 13.23
N CYS A 151 -6.13 -17.32 13.39
CA CYS A 151 -6.94 -16.11 13.17
C CYS A 151 -7.24 -15.82 11.69
N LEU A 152 -6.56 -16.48 10.74
CA LEU A 152 -6.84 -16.31 9.31
C LEU A 152 -8.14 -16.99 8.90
N ASP A 153 -8.57 -18.02 9.65
CA ASP A 153 -9.85 -18.71 9.42
C ASP A 153 -11.06 -17.84 9.79
N ASP A 154 -10.84 -16.83 10.64
CA ASP A 154 -11.85 -15.87 11.08
C ASP A 154 -12.00 -14.68 10.12
N GLU A 155 -11.27 -14.64 8.98
CA GLU A 155 -11.45 -13.59 7.98
C GLU A 155 -12.87 -13.65 7.39
N VAL A 156 -13.72 -12.73 7.84
CA VAL A 156 -15.05 -12.53 7.29
C VAL A 156 -14.92 -12.09 5.84
N ALA A 157 -15.60 -12.80 4.93
CA ALA A 157 -15.69 -12.39 3.54
C ALA A 157 -16.29 -10.98 3.47
N LEU A 158 -15.69 -10.11 2.67
CA LEU A 158 -16.21 -8.76 2.48
C LEU A 158 -17.64 -8.83 1.95
N ASN A 159 -18.58 -8.40 2.79
CA ASN A 159 -19.98 -8.28 2.42
C ASN A 159 -20.25 -6.82 2.06
N TRP A 160 -20.40 -6.56 0.76
CA TRP A 160 -20.69 -5.21 0.31
C TRP A 160 -22.08 -4.75 0.71
N THR A 161 -23.02 -5.65 1.03
CA THR A 161 -24.43 -5.34 1.29
C THR A 161 -24.61 -4.28 2.37
N THR A 162 -25.05 -3.09 1.95
CA THR A 162 -25.35 -1.99 2.87
C THR A 162 -26.60 -2.30 3.71
N PRO A 163 -26.55 -2.15 5.05
CA PRO A 163 -27.73 -2.29 5.91
C PRO A 163 -28.84 -1.31 5.51
N ASN A 164 -30.11 -1.72 5.59
CA ASN A 164 -31.26 -0.94 5.12
C ASN A 164 -31.29 0.49 5.70
N ASP A 165 -31.00 0.63 6.99
CA ASP A 165 -31.00 1.93 7.69
C ASP A 165 -29.99 2.92 7.08
N PHE A 166 -28.89 2.42 6.51
CA PHE A 166 -27.87 3.25 5.86
C PHE A 166 -28.28 3.65 4.44
N ARG A 167 -29.07 2.83 3.74
CA ARG A 167 -29.46 3.09 2.34
C ARG A 167 -30.31 4.36 2.22
N GLY A 168 -31.38 4.43 3.00
CA GLY A 168 -32.25 5.61 3.03
C GLY A 168 -31.56 6.84 3.64
N PHE A 169 -30.83 6.66 4.75
CA PHE A 169 -30.26 7.80 5.49
C PHE A 169 -29.08 8.47 4.78
N PHE A 170 -28.15 7.69 4.21
CA PHE A 170 -26.93 8.24 3.58
C PHE A 170 -27.06 8.40 2.06
N PHE A 171 -27.81 7.52 1.39
CA PHE A 171 -27.82 7.45 -0.07
C PHE A 171 -29.16 7.84 -0.71
N GLY A 172 -30.25 7.91 0.07
CA GLY A 172 -31.58 8.28 -0.46
C GLY A 172 -32.07 7.33 -1.55
N THR A 173 -31.72 6.04 -1.45
CA THR A 173 -32.12 4.99 -2.40
C THR A 173 -32.35 3.69 -1.65
N ASP A 174 -33.17 2.81 -2.22
CA ASP A 174 -33.38 1.44 -1.73
C ASP A 174 -32.28 0.47 -2.21
N ASP A 175 -31.61 0.82 -3.32
CA ASP A 175 -30.47 0.10 -3.89
C ASP A 175 -29.29 1.06 -4.09
N VAL A 176 -28.26 0.89 -3.26
CA VAL A 176 -27.07 1.76 -3.27
C VAL A 176 -26.10 1.44 -4.42
N TYR A 177 -26.36 0.38 -5.19
CA TYR A 177 -25.54 0.00 -6.35
C TYR A 177 -26.22 0.29 -7.67
N ASP A 178 -27.46 0.76 -7.64
CA ASP A 178 -28.13 1.30 -8.82
C ASP A 178 -27.86 2.82 -8.92
N GLU A 179 -27.98 3.36 -10.13
CA GLU A 179 -27.80 4.81 -10.37
C GLU A 179 -29.09 5.60 -10.09
N THR A 180 -30.08 4.99 -9.41
CA THR A 180 -31.43 5.55 -9.27
C THR A 180 -31.57 6.32 -7.96
N TYR A 181 -31.41 7.64 -8.03
CA TYR A 181 -31.70 8.54 -6.92
C TYR A 181 -33.21 8.66 -6.69
N ILE A 182 -33.69 8.42 -5.46
CA ILE A 182 -35.09 8.65 -5.07
C ILE A 182 -35.16 10.01 -4.33
N PRO A 183 -35.80 11.04 -4.90
CA PRO A 183 -35.96 12.32 -4.22
C PRO A 183 -36.81 12.17 -2.96
N ALA A 184 -36.41 12.86 -1.89
CA ALA A 184 -37.18 12.99 -0.66
C ALA A 184 -38.47 13.83 -0.85
#